data_AF-A0A925BMS5-F1
#
_entry.id   AF-A0A925BMS5-F1
#
_cell.length_a   1.000
_cell.length_b   1.000
_cell.length_c   1.000
_cell.angle_alpha   90.00
_cell.angle_beta   90.00
_cell.angle_gamma   90.00
#
_symmetry.space_group_name_H-M   'P 1'
#
loop_
_entity.id
_entity.type
_entity.pdbx_description
1 polymer ?
#
loop_
_entity_poly.entity_id
_entity_poly.type
_entity_poly.pdbx_seq_one_letter_code
_entity_poly.pdbx_strand_id
1 'polypeptide(L)'
;MSSTISFSTFPRTEPPPHFVEEIVAVFREAEPGIATLVLDQHRKSDDVLNAVSRGLQILGFDVETGKSANQKISRPVFFGENGQPTLRFEVDAYHKEWRCGLEVEGTRAIRGGALFRDLIQALVMVQVDHLCIAVPNIVEWGQSGRSKCYREATRTAEAIFGHTRFRFPYGLTIIGY
;
A
#
# COMPACT_ATOMS: atom_id res chain seq x y z
N MET A 1 18.17 -7.25 -16.88
CA MET A 1 16.84 -7.90 -16.80
C MET A 1 15.80 -6.79 -16.71
N SER A 2 14.64 -6.93 -17.35
CA SER A 2 13.55 -5.97 -17.16
C SER A 2 13.03 -6.09 -15.72
N SER A 3 12.77 -4.97 -15.05
CA SER A 3 12.14 -4.98 -13.72
C SER A 3 10.77 -5.66 -13.79
N THR A 4 10.45 -6.36 -12.71
CA THR A 4 9.18 -7.05 -12.47
C THR A 4 8.21 -6.22 -11.63
N ILE A 5 8.69 -5.10 -11.10
CA ILE A 5 7.86 -4.12 -10.38
C ILE A 5 6.91 -3.45 -11.37
N SER A 6 5.62 -3.52 -11.07
CA SER A 6 4.56 -2.88 -11.86
C SER A 6 3.71 -1.97 -10.99
N PHE A 7 3.07 -0.95 -11.54
CA PHE A 7 2.13 -0.12 -10.77
C PHE A 7 0.95 0.34 -11.63
N SER A 8 -0.17 0.62 -10.96
CA SER A 8 -1.38 1.15 -11.57
C SER A 8 -1.99 2.17 -10.62
N THR A 9 -2.38 3.33 -11.15
CA THR A 9 -3.01 4.40 -10.39
C THR A 9 -4.50 4.53 -10.71
N PHE A 10 -5.26 4.95 -9.69
CA PHE A 10 -6.70 5.10 -9.75
C PHE A 10 -7.12 6.44 -9.12
N PRO A 11 -8.16 7.11 -9.66
CA PRO A 11 -8.94 6.69 -10.83
C PRO A 11 -8.11 6.72 -12.12
N ARG A 12 -8.43 5.86 -13.10
CA ARG A 12 -7.70 5.79 -14.39
C ARG A 12 -7.93 7.02 -15.29
N THR A 13 -8.73 7.97 -14.84
CA THR A 13 -9.06 9.21 -15.56
C THR A 13 -8.08 10.35 -15.29
N GLU A 14 -7.11 10.14 -14.39
CA GLU A 14 -6.15 11.15 -13.96
C GLU A 14 -4.71 10.60 -14.04
N PRO A 15 -3.70 11.45 -14.34
CA PRO A 15 -2.32 11.03 -14.29
C PRO A 15 -1.88 10.74 -12.84
N PRO A 16 -0.90 9.84 -12.63
CA PRO A 16 -0.33 9.62 -11.30
C PRO A 16 0.32 10.90 -10.77
N PRO A 17 0.24 11.19 -9.46
CA PRO A 17 1.08 12.21 -8.83
C PRO A 17 2.57 11.95 -9.09
N HIS A 18 3.37 13.00 -9.25
CA HIS A 18 4.81 12.89 -9.58
C HIS A 18 5.57 11.98 -8.61
N PHE A 19 5.27 12.08 -7.31
CA PHE A 19 5.95 11.31 -6.26
C PHE A 19 5.72 9.79 -6.39
N VAL A 20 4.73 9.32 -7.15
CA VAL A 20 4.48 7.89 -7.33
C VAL A 20 5.67 7.21 -7.99
N GLU A 21 6.32 7.85 -8.97
CA GLU A 21 7.51 7.27 -9.60
C GLU A 21 8.69 7.17 -8.63
N GLU A 22 8.81 8.12 -7.69
CA GLU A 22 9.85 8.09 -6.65
C GLU A 22 9.62 6.91 -5.70
N ILE A 23 8.37 6.69 -5.27
CA ILE A 23 8.02 5.53 -4.45
C ILE A 23 8.30 4.23 -5.21
N VAL A 24 7.87 4.12 -6.47
CA VAL A 24 8.08 2.91 -7.28
C VAL A 24 9.58 2.66 -7.52
N ALA A 25 10.40 3.70 -7.64
CA ALA A 25 11.85 3.56 -7.74
C ALA A 25 12.46 2.88 -6.51
N VAL A 26 11.97 3.19 -5.29
CA VAL A 26 12.40 2.50 -4.07
C VAL A 26 12.10 0.99 -4.14
N PHE A 27 10.92 0.60 -4.63
CA PHE A 27 10.58 -0.83 -4.82
C PHE A 27 11.44 -1.49 -5.89
N ARG A 28 11.77 -0.78 -6.99
CA ARG A 28 12.67 -1.27 -8.04
C ARG A 28 14.09 -1.49 -7.52
N GLU A 29 14.60 -0.60 -6.67
CA GLU A 29 15.92 -0.75 -6.05
C GLU A 29 15.96 -1.93 -5.06
N ALA A 30 14.88 -2.13 -4.30
CA ALA A 30 14.73 -3.25 -3.38
C ALA A 30 14.37 -4.59 -4.07
N GLU A 31 14.06 -4.57 -5.37
CA GLU A 31 13.56 -5.71 -6.16
C GLU A 31 14.36 -7.00 -5.95
N PRO A 32 15.72 -7.01 -5.92
CA PRO A 32 16.48 -8.23 -5.69
C PRO A 32 16.15 -8.96 -4.38
N GLY A 33 15.66 -8.23 -3.36
CA GLY A 33 15.29 -8.78 -2.05
C GLY A 33 13.79 -9.07 -1.89
N ILE A 34 12.93 -8.51 -2.74
CA ILE A 34 11.46 -8.57 -2.57
C ILE A 34 10.72 -9.25 -3.71
N ALA A 35 11.34 -9.45 -4.88
CA ALA A 35 10.67 -9.95 -6.08
C ALA A 35 9.98 -11.31 -5.86
N THR A 36 8.66 -11.35 -6.09
CA THR A 36 7.84 -12.56 -5.85
C THR A 36 7.71 -13.47 -7.06
N LEU A 37 8.13 -13.02 -8.25
CA LEU A 37 8.07 -13.83 -9.48
C LEU A 37 9.05 -15.02 -9.49
N VAL A 38 10.03 -15.06 -8.57
CA VAL A 38 11.16 -16.01 -8.61
C VAL A 38 11.20 -16.98 -7.42
N LEU A 39 10.34 -16.87 -6.41
CA LEU A 39 10.51 -17.68 -5.19
C LEU A 39 9.21 -18.31 -4.67
N ASP A 40 9.30 -19.62 -4.43
CA ASP A 40 8.42 -20.51 -3.64
C ASP A 40 8.36 -20.11 -2.14
N GLN A 41 8.62 -18.83 -1.82
CA GLN A 41 8.79 -18.32 -0.47
C GLN A 41 7.64 -17.37 -0.14
N HIS A 42 6.83 -17.80 0.81
CA HIS A 42 5.85 -16.95 1.47
C HIS A 42 6.58 -15.82 2.23
N ARG A 43 6.89 -14.72 1.55
CA ARG A 43 7.49 -13.53 2.18
C ARG A 43 6.46 -12.86 3.10
N LYS A 44 6.89 -12.47 4.30
CA LYS A 44 6.05 -11.71 5.23
C LYS A 44 6.07 -10.23 4.82
N SER A 45 4.96 -9.53 4.99
CA SER A 45 4.85 -8.08 4.76
C SER A 45 5.96 -7.31 5.49
N ASP A 46 6.23 -7.66 6.74
CA ASP A 46 7.30 -7.08 7.57
C ASP A 46 8.68 -7.13 6.86
N ASP A 47 9.00 -8.22 6.15
CA ASP A 47 10.30 -8.36 5.46
C ASP A 47 10.41 -7.39 4.27
N VAL A 48 9.31 -7.18 3.55
CA VAL A 48 9.26 -6.28 2.40
C VAL A 48 9.31 -4.84 2.86
N LEU A 49 8.52 -4.47 3.88
CA LEU A 49 8.55 -3.13 4.48
C LEU A 49 9.96 -2.79 4.98
N ASN A 50 10.64 -3.72 5.65
CA ASN A 50 12.02 -3.54 6.08
C ASN A 50 12.98 -3.29 4.92
N ALA A 51 12.80 -4.00 3.80
CA ALA A 51 13.66 -3.84 2.61
C ALA A 51 13.49 -2.46 1.95
N VAL A 52 12.28 -1.89 1.94
CA VAL A 52 12.01 -0.57 1.33
C VAL A 52 12.13 0.60 2.31
N SER A 53 12.13 0.33 3.62
CA SER A 53 12.05 1.34 4.69
C SER A 53 13.09 2.44 4.54
N ARG A 54 14.36 2.08 4.28
CA ARG A 54 15.43 3.07 4.14
C ARG A 54 15.19 4.03 2.96
N GLY A 55 14.73 3.52 1.82
CA GLY A 55 14.42 4.34 0.65
C GLY A 55 13.23 5.26 0.91
N LEU A 56 12.17 4.73 1.53
CA LEU A 56 11.00 5.52 1.91
C LEU A 56 11.35 6.65 2.89
N GLN A 57 12.20 6.37 3.89
CA GLN A 57 12.69 7.40 4.83
C GLN A 57 13.50 8.50 4.14
N ILE A 58 14.31 8.16 3.12
CA ILE A 58 15.04 9.15 2.32
C ILE A 58 14.08 10.06 1.57
N LEU A 59 12.95 9.52 1.10
CA LEU A 59 11.88 10.30 0.48
C LEU A 59 11.07 11.13 1.49
N GLY A 60 11.26 10.97 2.80
CA GLY A 60 10.56 11.74 3.84
C GLY A 60 9.35 11.02 4.47
N PHE A 61 9.19 9.71 4.25
CA PHE A 61 8.18 8.93 4.97
C PHE A 61 8.60 8.67 6.42
N ASP A 62 7.62 8.78 7.32
CA ASP A 62 7.62 8.09 8.60
C ASP A 62 7.24 6.62 8.32
N VAL A 63 8.06 5.66 8.73
CA VAL A 63 7.85 4.22 8.48
C VAL A 63 7.74 3.48 9.81
N GLU A 64 6.76 2.57 9.94
CA GLU A 64 6.61 1.71 11.11
C GLU A 64 7.88 0.87 11.33
N THR A 65 8.30 0.79 12.59
CA THR A 65 9.55 0.08 12.98
C THR A 65 9.31 -1.15 13.84
N GLY A 66 8.04 -1.45 14.15
CA GLY A 66 7.66 -2.57 14.99
C GLY A 66 6.25 -2.43 15.57
N LYS A 67 5.83 -3.45 16.32
CA LYS A 67 4.41 -3.67 16.67
C LYS A 67 3.93 -2.92 17.91
N SER A 68 4.81 -2.25 18.66
CA SER A 68 4.40 -1.48 19.84
C SER A 68 3.78 -0.15 19.43
N ALA A 69 2.87 0.38 20.26
CA ALA A 69 2.10 1.59 19.91
C ALA A 69 2.95 2.83 19.55
N ASN A 70 4.17 2.94 20.09
CA ASN A 70 5.11 4.03 19.78
C ASN A 70 5.95 3.78 18.51
N GLN A 71 5.88 2.58 17.94
CA GLN A 71 6.59 2.18 16.72
C GLN A 71 5.70 2.18 15.48
N LYS A 72 4.37 2.24 15.68
CA LYS A 72 3.37 2.31 14.63
C LYS A 72 3.09 3.73 14.18
N ILE A 73 2.75 3.88 12.90
CA ILE A 73 2.28 5.15 12.35
C ILE A 73 0.76 5.16 12.41
N SER A 74 0.17 6.21 12.96
CA SER A 74 -1.29 6.30 13.10
C SER A 74 -1.85 7.61 12.56
N ARG A 75 -2.98 7.50 11.87
CA ARG A 75 -3.75 8.62 11.32
C ARG A 75 -5.03 8.84 12.11
N PRO A 76 -5.32 10.09 12.52
CA PRO A 76 -6.56 10.38 13.22
C PRO A 76 -7.77 10.20 12.30
N VAL A 77 -8.86 9.70 12.86
CA VAL A 77 -10.15 9.48 12.19
C VAL A 77 -11.22 10.36 12.83
N PHE A 78 -11.31 10.34 14.16
CA PHE A 78 -12.20 11.20 14.93
C PHE A 78 -11.43 12.09 15.89
N PHE A 79 -12.00 13.26 16.14
CA PHE A 79 -11.52 14.23 17.11
C PHE A 79 -12.63 14.47 18.13
N GLY A 80 -12.28 14.42 19.42
CA GLY A 80 -13.16 14.72 20.53
C GLY A 80 -13.01 16.15 21.02
N GLU A 81 -13.32 16.36 22.29
CA GLU A 81 -13.17 17.65 22.95
C GLU A 81 -11.75 18.20 22.83
N ASN A 82 -11.63 19.51 22.65
CA ASN A 82 -10.36 20.23 22.47
C ASN A 82 -9.51 19.72 21.28
N GLY A 83 -10.15 19.13 20.25
CA GLY A 83 -9.47 18.69 19.04
C GLY A 83 -8.50 17.54 19.27
N GLN A 84 -8.68 16.74 20.33
CA GLN A 84 -7.84 15.57 20.59
C GLN A 84 -8.33 14.36 19.80
N PRO A 85 -7.44 13.63 19.08
CA PRO A 85 -7.86 12.42 18.39
C PRO A 85 -8.41 11.34 19.33
N THR A 86 -9.60 10.85 19.06
CA THR A 86 -10.28 9.80 19.86
C THR A 86 -10.30 8.43 19.17
N LEU A 87 -10.21 8.41 17.85
CA LEU A 87 -10.04 7.21 17.04
C LEU A 87 -8.91 7.42 16.05
N ARG A 88 -8.07 6.40 15.88
CA ARG A 88 -6.96 6.38 14.94
C ARG A 88 -6.94 5.04 14.21
N PHE A 89 -6.52 5.06 12.96
CA PHE A 89 -6.11 3.87 12.23
C PHE A 89 -4.61 3.89 11.99
N GLU A 90 -4.03 2.71 11.83
CA GLU A 90 -2.61 2.51 11.61
C GLU A 90 -2.33 2.44 10.11
N VAL A 91 -1.13 2.82 9.70
CA VAL A 91 -0.59 2.65 8.34
C VAL A 91 0.87 2.22 8.43
N ASP A 92 1.37 1.44 7.48
CA ASP A 92 2.77 1.00 7.50
C ASP A 92 3.76 2.17 7.32
N ALA A 93 3.42 3.14 6.46
CA ALA A 93 4.19 4.37 6.30
C ALA A 93 3.33 5.56 5.90
N TYR A 94 3.79 6.77 6.25
CA TYR A 94 3.10 8.01 5.91
C TYR A 94 4.06 9.15 5.55
N HIS A 95 3.77 9.84 4.45
CA HIS A 95 4.47 11.06 4.06
C HIS A 95 3.62 12.30 4.35
N LYS A 96 4.09 13.19 5.21
CA LYS A 96 3.31 14.34 5.69
C LYS A 96 3.00 15.37 4.62
N GLU A 97 3.97 15.73 3.79
CA GLU A 97 3.77 16.79 2.78
C GLU A 97 2.92 16.31 1.61
N TRP A 98 3.20 15.11 1.09
CA TRP A 98 2.40 14.45 0.05
C TRP A 98 1.05 13.93 0.54
N ARG A 99 0.81 13.92 1.86
CA ARG A 99 -0.40 13.35 2.48
C ARG A 99 -0.67 11.94 1.97
N CYS A 100 0.41 11.15 1.86
CA CYS A 100 0.39 9.84 1.24
C CYS A 100 0.55 8.76 2.31
N GLY A 101 -0.44 7.87 2.43
CA GLY A 101 -0.28 6.61 3.17
C GLY A 101 0.32 5.52 2.27
N LEU A 102 1.02 4.57 2.87
CA LEU A 102 1.52 3.38 2.18
C LEU A 102 1.30 2.14 3.06
N GLU A 103 0.77 1.08 2.46
CA GLU A 103 0.60 -0.25 3.05
C GLU A 103 1.36 -1.30 2.24
N VAL A 104 1.98 -2.26 2.91
CA VAL A 104 2.71 -3.38 2.30
C VAL A 104 2.01 -4.68 2.68
N GLU A 105 1.29 -5.27 1.73
CA GLU A 105 0.47 -6.44 1.99
C GLU A 105 1.13 -7.75 1.57
N GLY A 106 1.13 -8.73 2.49
CA GLY A 106 1.66 -10.07 2.22
C GLY A 106 0.66 -10.98 1.49
N THR A 107 1.15 -12.15 1.05
CA THR A 107 0.39 -13.16 0.29
C THR A 107 -0.96 -13.56 0.90
N ARG A 108 -1.06 -13.61 2.24
CA ARG A 108 -2.27 -14.06 2.95
C ARG A 108 -3.34 -12.97 3.05
N ALA A 109 -2.94 -11.70 2.94
CA ALA A 109 -3.80 -10.57 3.29
C ALA A 109 -4.79 -10.22 2.17
N ILE A 110 -4.41 -10.41 0.90
CA ILE A 110 -5.25 -10.11 -0.26
C ILE A 110 -6.53 -10.96 -0.27
N ARG A 111 -6.46 -12.22 0.18
CA ARG A 111 -7.64 -13.09 0.33
C ARG A 111 -8.39 -12.90 1.64
N GLY A 112 -7.75 -12.29 2.64
CA GLY A 112 -8.34 -12.00 3.95
C GLY A 112 -9.14 -10.69 4.02
N GLY A 113 -9.37 -10.03 2.88
CA GLY A 113 -10.07 -8.75 2.82
C GLY A 113 -9.23 -7.55 3.26
N ALA A 114 -7.91 -7.72 3.39
CA ALA A 114 -7.01 -6.66 3.84
C ALA A 114 -7.03 -5.44 2.91
N LEU A 115 -6.95 -5.68 1.59
CA LEU A 115 -7.14 -4.64 0.57
C LEU A 115 -8.43 -3.83 0.80
N PHE A 116 -9.56 -4.49 1.04
CA PHE A 116 -10.82 -3.77 1.29
C PHE A 116 -10.77 -2.99 2.60
N ARG A 117 -10.20 -3.56 3.66
CA ARG A 117 -10.03 -2.88 4.94
C ARG A 117 -9.23 -1.59 4.75
N ASP A 118 -8.07 -1.63 4.10
CA ASP A 118 -7.20 -0.47 3.95
C ASP A 118 -7.85 0.60 3.06
N LEU A 119 -8.52 0.16 1.98
CA LEU A 119 -9.29 1.06 1.13
C LEU A 119 -10.40 1.79 1.91
N ILE A 120 -11.13 1.08 2.78
CA ILE A 120 -12.21 1.66 3.59
C ILE A 120 -11.67 2.52 4.73
N GLN A 121 -10.59 2.11 5.40
CA GLN A 121 -9.99 2.89 6.47
C GLN A 121 -9.46 4.22 5.94
N ALA A 122 -8.79 4.23 4.78
CA ALA A 122 -8.27 5.44 4.17
C ALA A 122 -9.37 6.46 3.80
N LEU A 123 -10.63 6.03 3.60
CA LEU A 123 -11.75 6.96 3.35
C LEU A 123 -11.95 7.96 4.48
N VAL A 124 -11.60 7.56 5.70
CA VAL A 124 -11.88 8.32 6.93
C VAL A 124 -10.62 8.78 7.65
N MET A 125 -9.43 8.46 7.13
CA MET A 125 -8.17 8.96 7.69
C MET A 125 -7.98 10.42 7.33
N VAL A 126 -7.72 11.25 8.34
CA VAL A 126 -7.49 12.67 8.13
C VAL A 126 -6.12 12.91 7.50
N GLN A 127 -6.13 13.75 6.45
CA GLN A 127 -4.98 14.10 5.64
C GLN A 127 -4.33 12.92 4.92
N VAL A 128 -5.13 11.97 4.43
CA VAL A 128 -4.70 11.00 3.43
C VAL A 128 -5.36 11.36 2.11
N ASP A 129 -4.56 11.96 1.22
CA ASP A 129 -5.01 12.41 -0.10
C ASP A 129 -4.58 11.40 -1.18
N HIS A 130 -3.62 10.53 -0.86
CA HIS A 130 -3.21 9.42 -1.72
C HIS A 130 -2.86 8.19 -0.87
N LEU A 131 -3.19 6.99 -1.34
CA LEU A 131 -2.85 5.72 -0.71
C LEU A 131 -2.06 4.86 -1.70
N CYS A 132 -0.89 4.38 -1.29
CA CYS A 132 -0.16 3.35 -2.01
C CYS A 132 -0.36 2.00 -1.32
N ILE A 133 -0.65 0.94 -2.07
CA ILE A 133 -0.73 -0.43 -1.54
C ILE A 133 0.19 -1.31 -2.37
N ALA A 134 1.24 -1.83 -1.75
CA ALA A 134 2.15 -2.78 -2.35
C ALA A 134 1.65 -4.21 -2.12
N VAL A 135 1.62 -5.01 -3.19
CA VAL A 135 1.12 -6.39 -3.20
C VAL A 135 2.03 -7.31 -4.03
N PRO A 136 2.09 -8.61 -3.75
CA PRO A 136 2.80 -9.57 -4.59
C PRO A 136 2.29 -9.61 -6.04
N ASN A 137 3.18 -9.83 -6.99
CA ASN A 137 2.84 -10.05 -8.41
C ASN A 137 2.16 -11.41 -8.64
N ILE A 138 2.82 -12.50 -8.23
CA ILE A 138 2.32 -13.87 -8.35
C ILE A 138 2.64 -14.62 -7.07
N VAL A 139 1.72 -15.50 -6.66
CA VAL A 139 1.94 -16.44 -5.56
C VAL A 139 1.62 -17.85 -6.03
N GLU A 140 2.55 -18.78 -5.81
CA GLU A 140 2.31 -20.21 -5.98
C GLU A 140 1.60 -20.77 -4.74
N TRP A 141 0.50 -21.47 -4.95
CA TRP A 141 -0.32 -22.02 -3.87
C TRP A 141 -0.56 -23.51 -4.05
N GLY A 142 0.30 -24.33 -3.46
CA GLY A 142 0.14 -25.79 -3.38
C GLY A 142 -0.34 -26.42 -4.69
N GLN A 143 -1.25 -27.39 -4.62
CA GLN A 143 -1.83 -28.04 -5.80
C GLN A 143 -2.90 -27.20 -6.55
N SER A 144 -3.20 -25.97 -6.11
CA SER A 144 -4.37 -25.19 -6.61
C SER A 144 -4.03 -24.05 -7.57
N GLY A 145 -2.76 -23.90 -7.98
CA GLY A 145 -2.35 -23.00 -9.05
C GLY A 145 -1.88 -21.60 -8.61
N ARG A 146 -1.44 -20.80 -9.60
CA ARG A 146 -0.85 -19.45 -9.42
C ARG A 146 -1.94 -18.38 -9.23
N SER A 147 -1.95 -17.64 -8.10
CA SER A 147 -2.80 -16.45 -7.91
C SER A 147 -2.08 -15.21 -8.44
N LYS A 148 -2.79 -14.32 -9.13
CA LYS A 148 -2.25 -13.05 -9.67
C LYS A 148 -2.68 -11.90 -8.78
N CYS A 149 -2.10 -11.81 -7.59
CA CYS A 149 -2.43 -10.85 -6.54
C CYS A 149 -2.52 -9.40 -7.04
N TYR A 150 -1.48 -8.90 -7.72
CA TYR A 150 -1.51 -7.58 -8.36
C TYR A 150 -2.68 -7.38 -9.34
N ARG A 151 -3.00 -8.39 -10.16
CA ARG A 151 -4.12 -8.33 -11.11
C ARG A 151 -5.48 -8.30 -10.38
N GLU A 152 -5.62 -9.04 -9.29
CA GLU A 152 -6.84 -9.06 -8.48
C GLU A 152 -7.03 -7.71 -7.78
N ALA A 153 -5.97 -7.17 -7.16
CA ALA A 153 -6.01 -5.86 -6.50
C ALA A 153 -6.36 -4.73 -7.48
N THR A 154 -5.74 -4.71 -8.66
CA THR A 154 -6.03 -3.70 -9.69
C THR A 154 -7.45 -3.81 -10.25
N ARG A 155 -8.00 -5.02 -10.42
CA ARG A 155 -9.41 -5.22 -10.82
C ARG A 155 -10.38 -4.71 -9.76
N THR A 156 -10.10 -4.98 -8.49
CA THR A 156 -10.90 -4.48 -7.37
C THR A 156 -10.86 -2.96 -7.30
N ALA A 157 -9.66 -2.37 -7.40
CA ALA A 157 -9.48 -0.92 -7.46
C ALA A 157 -10.23 -0.29 -8.63
N GLU A 158 -10.15 -0.89 -9.82
CA GLU A 158 -10.86 -0.42 -11.01
C GLU A 158 -12.38 -0.42 -10.83
N ALA A 159 -12.94 -1.51 -10.29
CA ALA A 159 -14.37 -1.63 -10.05
C ALA A 159 -14.88 -0.58 -9.05
N ILE A 160 -14.08 -0.27 -8.02
CA ILE A 160 -14.44 0.66 -6.95
C ILE A 160 -14.27 2.11 -7.42
N PHE A 161 -13.09 2.48 -7.91
CA PHE A 161 -12.77 3.86 -8.31
C PHE A 161 -13.45 4.27 -9.63
N GLY A 162 -13.85 3.31 -10.47
CA GLY A 162 -14.59 3.56 -11.70
C GLY A 162 -16.11 3.67 -11.53
N HIS A 163 -16.66 3.38 -10.34
CA HIS A 163 -18.11 3.41 -10.14
C HIS A 163 -18.62 4.84 -9.85
N THR A 164 -19.81 5.16 -10.34
CA THR A 164 -20.51 6.42 -10.08
C THR A 164 -21.24 6.54 -8.72
N ARG A 165 -21.26 5.48 -7.89
CA ARG A 165 -22.07 5.43 -6.65
C ARG A 165 -21.42 6.19 -5.50
N PHE A 166 -20.11 6.28 -5.51
CA PHE A 166 -19.32 7.01 -4.53
C PHE A 166 -18.06 7.52 -5.24
N ARG A 167 -17.49 8.60 -4.70
CA ARG A 167 -16.16 9.07 -5.09
C ARG A 167 -15.24 8.92 -3.89
N PHE A 168 -14.09 8.31 -4.11
CA PHE A 168 -13.07 8.23 -3.08
C PHE A 168 -12.45 9.62 -2.91
N PRO A 169 -12.21 10.09 -1.67
CA PRO A 169 -11.62 11.39 -1.39
C PRO A 169 -10.10 11.41 -1.55
N TYR A 170 -9.49 10.31 -2.02
CA TYR A 170 -8.06 10.12 -2.19
C TYR A 170 -7.76 9.39 -3.50
N GLY A 171 -6.54 9.55 -4.03
CA GLY A 171 -6.02 8.77 -5.15
C GLY A 171 -5.37 7.46 -4.69
N LEU A 172 -5.42 6.40 -5.50
CA LEU A 172 -4.86 5.10 -5.13
C LEU A 172 -3.74 4.70 -6.10
N THR A 173 -2.70 4.06 -5.58
CA THR A 173 -1.68 3.37 -6.37
C THR A 173 -1.51 1.95 -5.87
N ILE A 174 -1.69 0.97 -6.76
CA ILE A 174 -1.34 -0.42 -6.48
C ILE A 174 0.04 -0.68 -7.07
N ILE A 175 0.97 -1.17 -6.25
CA ILE A 175 2.34 -1.54 -6.64
C ILE A 175 2.45 -3.07 -6.57
N GLY A 176 2.84 -3.72 -7.66
CA GLY A 176 3.12 -5.15 -7.74
C GLY A 176 4.60 -5.42 -7.57
N TYR A 177 4.99 -6.26 -6.61
CA TYR A 177 6.37 -6.68 -6.35
C TYR A 177 6.57 -8.20 -6.40
#